data_AF-A0A8G1R7J7-F1
#
_entry.id   AF-A0A8G1R7J7-F1
#
_cell.length_a   1.000
_cell.length_b   1.000
_cell.length_c   1.000
_cell.angle_alpha   90.00
_cell.angle_beta   90.00
_cell.angle_gamma   90.00
#
_symmetry.space_group_name_H-M   'P 1'
#
loop_
_entity.id
_entity.type
_entity.pdbx_description
1 polymer ?
#
loop_
_entity_poly.entity_id
_entity_poly.type
_entity_poly.pdbx_seq_one_letter_code
_entity_poly.pdbx_strand_id
1 'polypeptide(L)'
;FIRATLGFEQEIMRQASERLNAAETSAANDQHRAQHNSHAPNTYHSQIYAPGTEFALCQAMAQLMSAVVGVLNESLTESIKGFYKLRKAYITLDAILKMEQKFIMQARNSGDTTSTESLPRGVGQGAGPTSVPALPVEPGDLKKGFSDLSISADSETSASGPSDMLSHDPDSDIFKNQIDVFVHSGANFCFGILLLLISMVPPAFSKLLGIIGFHGDKERGLRMLWQASKFHNLIGALAAFSILGYSNGFVRYCDIMPDPVPGDDVQGYPQERLEALLALMRKRFPKSQLWLLEESRMNGANKKLDVALELLCGEDRSPLKQVEALRVFERSLNAMYLHRYELCAESFLECVELNSWSRSLYYYIAGSAHLSLYRNVAGTDATAAAKHAEKAVEYFRKAPPLAGKKKFMARQLPFDVFVSRKIAKWEARAKEWKVPLVDAVGVDPIEEMIFFWNGHSRMTQEQLEESMTKLAWSESEANKTWSREGTEEKAILQLLRAAVFRAMRRHDEAKEIIRTSIFSQDKSQFTGHLKDDWIYPVAHFEMAANLWMERPTYSAIHGGPESSSEKPAAGSTENDIQLERRQVHECKEHLEKAAKWESYELDARVGLKVTAALEAVEKWESAHATTSG
;
A
#
# COMPACT_ATOMS: atom_id res chain seq x y z
N PHE A 1 5.92 16.61 10.83
CA PHE A 1 5.05 15.68 10.07
C PHE A 1 5.81 14.44 9.59
N ILE A 2 6.69 14.52 8.59
CA ILE A 2 7.39 13.33 8.01
C ILE A 2 8.03 12.42 9.07
N ARG A 3 8.77 12.98 10.04
CA ARG A 3 9.35 12.20 11.15
C ARG A 3 8.29 11.45 11.98
N ALA A 4 7.13 12.07 12.20
CA ALA A 4 6.03 11.46 12.96
C ALA A 4 5.38 10.32 12.18
N THR A 5 5.12 10.52 10.89
CA THR A 5 4.43 9.53 10.05
C THR A 5 5.29 8.34 9.68
N LEU A 6 6.62 8.52 9.57
CA LEU A 6 7.54 7.42 9.29
C LEU A 6 7.97 6.67 10.57
N GLY A 7 8.04 7.35 11.71
CA GLY A 7 8.59 6.79 12.96
C GLY A 7 7.55 6.29 13.97
N PHE A 8 6.31 6.82 13.92
CA PHE A 8 5.23 6.53 14.88
C PHE A 8 5.64 6.73 16.35
N GLU A 9 6.56 7.67 16.58
CA GLU A 9 7.06 8.01 17.91
C GLU A 9 6.11 9.02 18.57
N GLN A 10 5.55 8.67 19.74
CA GLN A 10 4.52 9.48 20.42
C GLN A 10 4.95 10.94 20.64
N GLU A 11 6.18 11.16 21.09
CA GLU A 11 6.70 12.50 21.31
C GLU A 11 6.84 13.29 20.00
N ILE A 12 7.26 12.63 18.91
CA ILE A 12 7.35 13.27 17.59
C ILE A 12 5.95 13.52 17.00
N MET A 13 4.98 12.63 17.26
CA MET A 13 3.57 12.83 16.90
C MET A 13 2.98 14.04 17.62
N ARG A 14 3.23 14.21 18.92
CA ARG A 14 2.83 15.38 19.70
C ARG A 14 3.41 16.67 19.13
N GLN A 15 4.73 16.71 18.90
CA GLN A 15 5.40 17.87 18.29
C GLN A 15 4.87 18.18 16.88
N ALA A 16 4.55 17.15 16.10
CA ALA A 16 3.95 17.34 14.78
C ALA A 16 2.56 17.96 14.90
N SER A 17 1.71 17.48 15.81
CA SER A 17 0.37 18.03 16.05
C SER A 17 0.42 19.50 16.45
N GLU A 18 1.30 19.87 17.37
CA GLU A 18 1.48 21.26 17.82
C GLU A 18 1.94 22.19 16.69
N ARG A 19 2.96 21.78 15.93
CA ARG A 19 3.45 22.57 14.79
C ARG A 19 2.41 22.72 13.68
N LEU A 20 1.62 21.67 13.43
CA LEU A 20 0.54 21.71 12.44
C LEU A 20 -0.61 22.62 12.89
N ASN A 21 -0.95 22.63 14.17
CA ASN A 21 -1.94 23.54 14.73
C ASN A 21 -1.49 25.02 14.61
N ALA A 22 -0.22 25.30 14.94
CA ALA A 22 0.34 26.64 14.75
C ALA A 22 0.32 27.08 13.28
N ALA A 23 0.67 26.18 12.35
CA ALA A 23 0.61 26.45 10.92
C ALA A 23 -0.82 26.71 10.42
N GLU A 24 -1.80 25.90 10.86
CA GLU A 24 -3.22 26.08 10.55
C GLU A 24 -3.72 27.45 11.04
N THR A 25 -3.41 27.81 12.29
CA THR A 25 -3.83 29.09 12.90
C THR A 25 -3.20 30.29 12.20
N SER A 26 -1.90 30.22 11.89
CA SER A 26 -1.20 31.30 11.17
C SER A 26 -1.82 31.52 9.78
N ALA A 27 -2.04 30.43 9.04
CA ALA A 27 -2.61 30.50 7.70
C ALA A 27 -4.06 31.01 7.72
N ALA A 28 -4.85 30.72 8.77
CA ALA A 28 -6.18 31.31 8.95
C ALA A 28 -6.13 32.84 9.13
N ASN A 29 -5.20 33.32 9.96
CA ASN A 29 -5.03 34.76 10.18
C ASN A 29 -4.55 35.49 8.91
N ASP A 30 -3.64 34.88 8.15
CA ASP A 30 -3.11 35.46 6.92
C ASP A 30 -4.14 35.43 5.79
N GLN A 31 -4.98 34.39 5.70
CA GLN A 31 -6.11 34.36 4.77
C GLN A 31 -7.07 35.53 5.03
N HIS A 32 -7.48 35.73 6.29
CA HIS A 32 -8.37 36.84 6.66
C HIS A 32 -7.75 38.20 6.31
N ARG A 33 -6.46 38.36 6.56
CA ARG A 33 -5.71 39.58 6.22
C ARG A 33 -5.65 39.83 4.71
N ALA A 34 -5.39 38.79 3.92
CA ALA A 34 -5.34 38.88 2.47
C ALA A 34 -6.70 39.26 1.87
N GLN A 35 -7.79 38.70 2.41
CA GLN A 35 -9.16 39.04 1.99
C GLN A 35 -9.53 40.48 2.36
N HIS A 36 -9.21 40.91 3.59
CA HIS A 36 -9.47 42.28 4.06
C HIS A 36 -8.70 43.32 3.23
N ASN A 37 -7.45 43.03 2.88
CA ASN A 37 -6.57 43.93 2.13
C ASN A 37 -6.58 43.66 0.62
N SER A 38 -7.61 42.97 0.12
CA SER A 38 -7.75 42.58 -1.29
C SER A 38 -7.74 43.76 -2.28
N HIS A 39 -8.10 44.96 -1.83
CA HIS A 39 -8.16 46.17 -2.65
C HIS A 39 -6.88 47.02 -2.57
N ALA A 40 -5.88 46.60 -1.79
CA ALA A 40 -4.63 47.36 -1.67
C ALA A 40 -3.80 47.22 -2.97
N PRO A 41 -3.12 48.30 -3.42
CA PRO A 41 -2.50 48.39 -4.75
C PRO A 41 -1.34 47.41 -4.99
N ASN A 42 -0.71 46.88 -3.93
CA ASN A 42 0.41 45.94 -4.03
C ASN A 42 0.02 44.51 -3.62
N THR A 43 -1.27 44.21 -3.49
CA THR A 43 -1.74 42.86 -3.16
C THR A 43 -1.62 41.96 -4.38
N TYR A 44 -1.35 40.67 -4.15
CA TYR A 44 -1.35 39.67 -5.20
C TYR A 44 -2.78 39.43 -5.73
N HIS A 45 -2.95 39.45 -7.05
CA HIS A 45 -4.20 39.11 -7.72
C HIS A 45 -3.96 38.02 -8.77
N SER A 46 -4.65 36.90 -8.61
CA SER A 46 -4.71 35.84 -9.61
C SER A 46 -5.89 36.05 -10.56
N GLN A 47 -5.77 35.57 -11.79
CA GLN A 47 -6.91 35.49 -12.72
C GLN A 47 -7.79 34.27 -12.45
N ILE A 48 -7.28 33.31 -11.69
CA ILE A 48 -7.92 32.02 -11.40
C ILE A 48 -8.46 32.03 -9.96
N TYR A 49 -7.63 32.46 -9.01
CA TYR A 49 -7.90 32.27 -7.58
C TYR A 49 -8.31 33.56 -6.86
N ALA A 50 -9.22 33.42 -5.91
CA ALA A 50 -9.61 34.52 -5.03
C ALA A 50 -8.46 34.95 -4.09
N PRO A 51 -8.42 36.21 -3.61
CA PRO A 51 -7.41 36.67 -2.66
C PRO A 51 -7.33 35.79 -1.41
N GLY A 52 -6.11 35.35 -1.05
CA GLY A 52 -5.84 34.51 0.12
C GLY A 52 -6.03 33.00 -0.08
N THR A 53 -6.25 32.55 -1.32
CA THR A 53 -6.40 31.11 -1.64
C THR A 53 -5.14 30.31 -1.30
N GLU A 54 -3.96 30.90 -1.44
CA GLU A 54 -2.67 30.31 -1.04
C GLU A 54 -2.63 29.97 0.46
N PHE A 55 -3.23 30.80 1.30
CA PHE A 55 -3.34 30.55 2.73
C PHE A 55 -4.43 29.53 3.05
N ALA A 56 -5.53 29.52 2.28
CA ALA A 56 -6.56 28.49 2.35
C ALA A 56 -5.96 27.09 2.06
N LEU A 57 -5.13 26.99 1.03
CA LEU A 57 -4.41 25.75 0.71
C LEU A 57 -3.46 25.34 1.85
N CYS A 58 -2.70 26.27 2.42
CA CYS A 58 -1.85 25.98 3.58
C CYS A 58 -2.65 25.43 4.77
N GLN A 59 -3.84 25.96 5.04
CA GLN A 59 -4.74 25.42 6.06
C GLN A 59 -5.18 24.00 5.72
N ALA A 60 -5.64 23.75 4.48
CA ALA A 60 -6.05 22.43 4.04
C ALA A 60 -4.91 21.41 4.18
N MET A 61 -3.69 21.77 3.77
CA MET A 61 -2.49 20.94 3.94
C MET A 61 -2.22 20.62 5.42
N ALA A 62 -2.29 21.62 6.31
CA ALA A 62 -2.10 21.44 7.75
C ALA A 62 -3.18 20.55 8.37
N GLN A 63 -4.42 20.68 7.93
CA GLN A 63 -5.56 19.87 8.35
C GLN A 63 -5.43 18.42 7.88
N LEU A 64 -5.04 18.17 6.62
CA LEU A 64 -4.77 16.81 6.12
C LEU A 64 -3.65 16.14 6.90
N MET A 65 -2.52 16.83 7.08
CA MET A 65 -1.40 16.30 7.86
C MET A 65 -1.81 16.05 9.31
N SER A 66 -2.63 16.92 9.91
CA SER A 66 -3.16 16.72 11.26
C SER A 66 -4.11 15.53 11.34
N ALA A 67 -4.93 15.30 10.30
CA ALA A 67 -5.83 14.16 10.23
C ALA A 67 -5.05 12.85 10.21
N VAL A 68 -3.97 12.77 9.41
CA VAL A 68 -3.06 11.63 9.39
C VAL A 68 -2.43 11.43 10.78
N VAL A 69 -1.88 12.47 11.40
CA VAL A 69 -1.29 12.36 12.76
C VAL A 69 -2.34 11.89 13.78
N GLY A 70 -3.58 12.38 13.70
CA GLY A 70 -4.67 12.00 14.60
C GLY A 70 -5.08 10.53 14.46
N VAL A 71 -5.16 10.02 13.23
CA VAL A 71 -5.47 8.61 12.94
C VAL A 71 -4.34 7.68 13.35
N LEU A 72 -3.09 8.12 13.17
CA LEU A 72 -1.91 7.34 13.58
C LEU A 72 -1.66 7.39 15.08
N ASN A 73 -2.31 8.29 15.80
CA ASN A 73 -2.25 8.33 17.24
C ASN A 73 -3.01 7.14 17.83
N GLU A 74 -2.53 6.59 18.94
CA GLU A 74 -3.09 5.37 19.58
C GLU A 74 -4.44 5.63 20.29
N SER A 75 -5.17 6.70 19.90
CA SER A 75 -6.37 7.22 20.54
C SER A 75 -7.55 7.37 19.57
N LEU A 76 -8.69 6.78 19.94
CA LEU A 76 -9.94 6.86 19.18
C LEU A 76 -10.45 8.30 19.06
N THR A 77 -10.35 9.08 20.13
CA THR A 77 -10.80 10.48 20.17
C THR A 77 -10.00 11.36 19.19
N GLU A 78 -8.69 11.12 19.10
CA GLU A 78 -7.83 11.84 18.15
C GLU A 78 -8.11 11.41 16.71
N SER A 79 -8.47 10.14 16.49
CA SER A 79 -8.92 9.66 15.19
C SER A 79 -10.20 10.38 14.74
N ILE A 80 -11.19 10.55 15.63
CA ILE A 80 -12.43 11.29 15.33
C ILE A 80 -12.13 12.74 14.96
N LYS A 81 -11.33 13.46 15.75
CA LYS A 81 -10.89 14.83 15.41
C LYS A 81 -10.19 14.88 14.06
N GLY A 82 -9.42 13.84 13.73
CA GLY A 82 -8.79 13.68 12.43
C GLY A 82 -9.80 13.70 11.28
N PHE A 83 -10.92 12.97 11.41
CA PHE A 83 -11.99 12.99 10.39
C PHE A 83 -12.66 14.37 10.23
N TYR A 84 -12.86 15.12 11.32
CA TYR A 84 -13.35 16.51 11.21
C TYR A 84 -12.40 17.41 10.41
N LYS A 85 -11.09 17.29 10.65
CA LYS A 85 -10.08 18.04 9.90
C LYS A 85 -10.01 17.61 8.44
N LEU A 86 -10.12 16.30 8.18
CA LEU A 86 -10.20 15.75 6.83
C LEU A 86 -11.36 16.38 6.03
N ARG A 87 -12.53 16.51 6.67
CA ARG A 87 -13.70 17.15 6.06
C ARG A 87 -13.48 18.61 5.72
N LYS A 88 -12.93 19.38 6.65
CA LYS A 88 -12.62 20.80 6.42
C LYS A 88 -11.64 20.98 5.25
N ALA A 89 -10.59 20.15 5.22
CA ALA A 89 -9.62 20.19 4.13
C ALA A 89 -10.27 19.87 2.78
N TYR A 90 -11.13 18.84 2.72
CA TYR A 90 -11.85 18.50 1.50
C TYR A 90 -12.69 19.66 0.97
N ILE A 91 -13.49 20.30 1.83
CA ILE A 91 -14.35 21.44 1.45
C ILE A 91 -13.51 22.59 0.88
N THR A 92 -12.39 22.91 1.54
CA THR A 92 -11.47 23.95 1.07
C THR A 92 -10.87 23.60 -0.29
N LEU A 93 -10.42 22.36 -0.49
CA LEU A 93 -9.84 21.93 -1.75
C LEU A 93 -10.87 21.90 -2.90
N ASP A 94 -12.09 21.43 -2.63
CA ASP A 94 -13.19 21.45 -3.59
C ASP A 94 -13.52 22.88 -4.03
N ALA A 95 -13.53 23.84 -3.10
CA ALA A 95 -13.71 25.26 -3.42
C ALA A 95 -12.60 25.80 -4.33
N ILE A 96 -11.34 25.39 -4.14
CA ILE A 96 -10.22 25.78 -5.02
C ILE A 96 -10.42 25.21 -6.43
N LEU A 97 -10.77 23.93 -6.55
CA LEU A 97 -11.01 23.29 -7.85
C LEU A 97 -12.19 23.93 -8.60
N LYS A 98 -13.24 24.34 -7.89
CA LYS A 98 -14.36 25.09 -8.48
C LYS A 98 -13.94 26.45 -9.05
N MET A 99 -12.93 27.11 -8.48
CA MET A 99 -12.38 28.34 -9.06
C MET A 99 -11.70 28.06 -10.41
N GLU A 100 -10.93 26.98 -10.49
CA GLU A 100 -10.28 26.55 -11.75
C GLU A 100 -11.31 26.16 -12.82
N GLN A 101 -12.34 25.41 -12.45
CA GLN A 101 -13.45 25.04 -13.33
C GLN A 101 -14.14 26.27 -13.89
N LYS A 102 -14.46 27.25 -13.03
CA LYS A 102 -15.08 28.50 -13.45
C LYS A 102 -14.19 29.27 -14.43
N PHE A 103 -12.88 29.31 -14.19
CA PHE A 103 -11.92 29.93 -15.09
C PHE A 103 -11.90 29.25 -16.47
N ILE A 104 -11.87 27.90 -16.52
CA ILE A 104 -11.93 27.14 -17.78
C ILE A 104 -13.24 27.39 -18.53
N MET A 105 -14.37 27.36 -17.85
CA MET A 105 -15.69 27.62 -18.45
C MET A 105 -15.76 29.03 -19.03
N GLN A 106 -15.23 30.02 -18.31
CA GLN A 106 -15.15 31.40 -18.81
C GLN A 106 -14.23 31.51 -20.02
N ALA A 107 -13.05 30.88 -20.01
CA ALA A 107 -12.13 30.87 -21.14
C ALA A 107 -12.75 30.20 -22.39
N ARG A 108 -13.48 29.10 -22.20
CA ARG A 108 -14.17 28.36 -23.28
C ARG A 108 -15.34 29.14 -23.87
N ASN A 109 -16.07 29.88 -23.05
CA ASN A 109 -17.17 30.74 -23.50
C ASN A 109 -16.67 32.03 -24.17
N SER A 110 -15.42 32.43 -23.93
CA SER A 110 -14.82 33.67 -24.45
C SER A 110 -14.02 33.46 -25.73
N GLY A 111 -14.34 32.42 -26.53
CA GLY A 111 -13.59 32.03 -27.74
C GLY A 111 -13.13 33.22 -28.57
N ASP A 112 -11.81 33.37 -28.66
CA ASP A 112 -11.00 34.33 -29.42
C ASP A 112 -11.81 35.40 -30.20
N THR A 113 -12.25 36.45 -29.50
CA THR A 113 -12.51 37.77 -30.10
C THR A 113 -12.38 38.84 -29.02
N THR A 114 -11.54 39.81 -29.33
CA THR A 114 -11.30 41.03 -28.57
C THR A 114 -12.61 41.79 -28.36
N SER A 115 -12.91 42.19 -27.10
CA SER A 115 -13.42 43.52 -26.68
C SER A 115 -14.19 43.49 -25.35
N THR A 116 -13.60 44.18 -24.37
CA THR A 116 -14.16 45.20 -23.44
C THR A 116 -15.46 44.96 -22.64
N GLU A 117 -15.28 44.98 -21.30
CA GLU A 117 -16.18 45.47 -20.21
C GLU A 117 -17.60 44.91 -20.02
N SER A 118 -17.87 44.33 -18.83
CA SER A 118 -18.51 45.03 -17.68
C SER A 118 -18.95 44.07 -16.54
N LEU A 119 -18.84 44.56 -15.29
CA LEU A 119 -19.24 43.94 -14.01
C LEU A 119 -20.77 43.82 -13.84
N PRO A 120 -21.26 42.94 -12.94
CA PRO A 120 -21.74 43.49 -11.66
C PRO A 120 -21.46 42.65 -10.40
N ARG A 121 -21.48 43.37 -9.27
CA ARG A 121 -21.37 42.94 -7.87
C ARG A 121 -22.58 42.11 -7.41
N GLY A 122 -22.32 41.15 -6.51
CA GLY A 122 -23.34 40.44 -5.72
C GLY A 122 -22.85 40.18 -4.29
N VAL A 123 -23.67 40.57 -3.31
CA VAL A 123 -23.41 40.70 -1.86
C VAL A 123 -23.39 39.33 -1.14
N GLY A 124 -22.54 39.19 -0.12
CA GLY A 124 -22.46 37.99 0.73
C GLY A 124 -23.33 38.03 1.98
N GLN A 125 -23.53 36.86 2.60
CA GLN A 125 -24.00 36.71 3.98
C GLN A 125 -23.26 35.54 4.65
N GLY A 126 -22.73 35.78 5.85
CA GLY A 126 -22.02 34.81 6.67
C GLY A 126 -22.88 34.19 7.76
N ALA A 127 -22.41 33.09 8.34
CA ALA A 127 -22.95 32.48 9.55
C ALA A 127 -21.78 32.09 10.48
N GLY A 128 -21.86 32.52 11.74
CA GLY A 128 -20.85 32.29 12.78
C GLY A 128 -20.99 30.93 13.50
N PRO A 129 -20.00 30.53 14.33
CA PRO A 129 -20.02 29.23 14.99
C PRO A 129 -20.51 29.32 16.45
N THR A 130 -21.26 28.30 16.88
CA THR A 130 -21.63 28.08 18.29
C THR A 130 -21.00 26.80 18.81
N SER A 131 -20.44 26.88 20.03
CA SER A 131 -19.75 25.82 20.78
C SER A 131 -20.66 25.18 21.83
N VAL A 132 -20.56 23.86 22.07
CA VAL A 132 -21.10 23.18 23.28
C VAL A 132 -20.20 21.97 23.66
N PRO A 133 -20.04 21.60 24.95
CA PRO A 133 -18.96 20.73 25.44
C PRO A 133 -19.34 19.25 25.64
N ALA A 134 -18.31 18.44 25.91
CA ALA A 134 -18.30 16.96 25.92
C ALA A 134 -18.60 16.32 27.28
N LEU A 135 -19.20 15.11 27.24
CA LEU A 135 -19.16 14.05 28.26
C LEU A 135 -19.08 12.66 27.55
N PRO A 136 -18.62 11.59 28.23
CA PRO A 136 -17.97 10.43 27.59
C PRO A 136 -18.86 9.18 27.47
N VAL A 137 -18.87 8.48 26.32
CA VAL A 137 -19.53 7.16 26.19
C VAL A 137 -18.78 6.19 25.24
N GLU A 138 -19.12 4.91 25.46
CA GLU A 138 -18.76 3.57 24.97
C GLU A 138 -19.06 3.26 23.46
N PRO A 139 -18.70 2.06 22.93
CA PRO A 139 -18.48 1.76 21.50
C PRO A 139 -19.63 1.96 20.48
N GLY A 140 -20.84 2.32 20.93
CA GLY A 140 -21.95 2.78 20.07
C GLY A 140 -21.78 4.20 19.53
N ASP A 141 -20.85 4.98 20.11
CA ASP A 141 -20.65 6.41 19.84
C ASP A 141 -20.00 6.73 18.49
N LEU A 142 -19.31 5.79 17.85
CA LEU A 142 -18.68 6.03 16.55
C LEU A 142 -19.72 6.38 15.49
N LYS A 143 -20.78 5.57 15.34
CA LYS A 143 -21.84 5.84 14.35
C LYS A 143 -22.54 7.19 14.57
N LYS A 144 -22.75 7.57 15.85
CA LYS A 144 -23.44 8.81 16.23
C LYS A 144 -22.55 10.05 16.01
N GLY A 145 -21.26 9.94 16.27
CA GLY A 145 -20.29 11.00 15.95
C GLY A 145 -20.09 11.22 14.44
N PHE A 146 -20.32 10.19 13.61
CA PHE A 146 -20.24 10.30 12.14
C PHE A 146 -21.53 10.79 11.47
N SER A 147 -22.71 10.64 12.08
CA SER A 147 -23.95 11.21 11.53
C SER A 147 -23.96 12.75 11.56
N ASP A 148 -23.36 13.35 12.60
CA ASP A 148 -23.20 14.81 12.72
C ASP A 148 -22.18 15.39 11.72
N LEU A 149 -21.45 14.52 11.04
CA LEU A 149 -20.44 14.87 10.04
C LEU A 149 -20.98 14.90 8.60
N SER A 150 -22.24 14.53 8.37
CA SER A 150 -22.83 14.44 7.03
C SER A 150 -22.68 15.75 6.22
N ILE A 151 -22.28 15.62 4.97
CA ILE A 151 -22.26 16.71 3.98
C ILE A 151 -23.64 16.78 3.33
N SER A 152 -24.28 17.96 3.36
CA SER A 152 -25.60 18.16 2.74
C SER A 152 -25.56 17.88 1.24
N ALA A 153 -26.64 17.25 0.74
CA ALA A 153 -26.81 16.82 -0.65
C ALA A 153 -26.75 17.97 -1.69
N ASP A 154 -26.75 19.25 -1.29
CA ASP A 154 -26.53 20.38 -2.20
C ASP A 154 -25.08 20.47 -2.72
N SER A 155 -24.18 19.61 -2.22
CA SER A 155 -22.89 19.31 -2.84
C SER A 155 -23.01 18.09 -3.75
N GLU A 156 -24.04 18.07 -4.60
CA GLU A 156 -24.13 17.11 -5.70
C GLU A 156 -22.82 17.17 -6.47
N THR A 157 -22.10 16.05 -6.42
CA THR A 157 -20.98 15.76 -7.29
C THR A 157 -21.55 15.69 -8.70
N SER A 158 -21.59 16.83 -9.39
CA SER A 158 -21.54 16.80 -10.85
C SER A 158 -20.26 16.06 -11.18
N ALA A 159 -20.39 14.77 -11.50
CA ALA A 159 -19.33 13.90 -11.98
C ALA A 159 -18.70 14.61 -13.18
N SER A 160 -17.62 15.34 -12.91
CA SER A 160 -16.94 16.16 -13.91
C SER A 160 -16.14 15.21 -14.77
N GLY A 161 -16.33 15.29 -16.08
CA GLY A 161 -15.51 14.55 -17.01
C GLY A 161 -14.05 15.01 -16.95
N PRO A 162 -13.10 14.26 -17.54
CA PRO A 162 -11.70 14.66 -17.68
C PRO A 162 -11.49 16.06 -18.27
N SER A 163 -12.48 16.55 -19.03
CA SER A 163 -12.49 17.85 -19.71
C SER A 163 -12.66 19.07 -18.79
N ASP A 164 -13.04 18.87 -17.53
CA ASP A 164 -13.38 19.97 -16.62
C ASP A 164 -12.25 20.31 -15.64
N MET A 165 -11.08 19.70 -15.79
CA MET A 165 -9.95 19.89 -14.88
C MET A 165 -8.84 20.69 -15.55
N LEU A 166 -8.26 21.66 -14.82
CA LEU A 166 -7.13 22.44 -15.33
C LEU A 166 -5.90 21.51 -15.42
N SER A 167 -5.50 21.15 -16.63
CA SER A 167 -4.41 20.19 -16.88
C SER A 167 -3.16 20.84 -17.50
N HIS A 168 -2.97 22.14 -17.27
CA HIS A 168 -1.91 22.91 -17.90
C HIS A 168 -0.53 22.60 -17.30
N ASP A 169 0.46 22.48 -18.16
CA ASP A 169 1.84 22.21 -17.76
C ASP A 169 2.48 23.43 -17.07
N PRO A 170 3.60 23.24 -16.33
CA PRO A 170 4.24 24.32 -15.57
C PRO A 170 4.64 25.53 -16.41
N ASP A 171 4.93 25.33 -17.69
CA ASP A 171 5.37 26.36 -18.63
C ASP A 171 4.20 27.10 -19.31
N SER A 172 2.96 26.83 -18.89
CA SER A 172 1.77 27.48 -19.43
C SER A 172 1.66 28.95 -19.01
N ASP A 173 1.35 29.83 -19.96
CA ASP A 173 1.13 31.28 -19.76
C ASP A 173 -0.08 31.61 -18.86
N ILE A 174 -0.90 30.60 -18.52
CA ILE A 174 -2.03 30.73 -17.59
C ILE A 174 -1.54 31.03 -16.17
N PHE A 175 -0.38 30.47 -15.77
CA PHE A 175 0.18 30.69 -14.44
C PHE A 175 1.09 31.91 -14.44
N LYS A 176 0.51 33.09 -14.18
CA LYS A 176 1.24 34.38 -14.23
C LYS A 176 2.15 34.60 -13.03
N ASN A 177 2.01 33.80 -11.98
CA ASN A 177 2.80 33.92 -10.76
C ASN A 177 3.09 32.55 -10.13
N GLN A 178 4.19 32.45 -9.40
CA GLN A 178 4.57 31.25 -8.64
C GLN A 178 3.55 30.87 -7.55
N ILE A 179 2.76 31.83 -7.07
CA ILE A 179 1.65 31.55 -6.15
C ILE A 179 0.55 30.75 -6.86
N ASP A 180 0.20 31.06 -8.12
CA ASP A 180 -0.75 30.24 -8.88
C ASP A 180 -0.23 28.81 -9.06
N VAL A 181 1.06 28.67 -9.39
CA VAL A 181 1.71 27.36 -9.49
C VAL A 181 1.63 26.59 -8.17
N PHE A 182 1.89 27.25 -7.04
CA PHE A 182 1.77 26.66 -5.72
C PHE A 182 0.33 26.22 -5.42
N VAL A 183 -0.66 27.07 -5.69
CA VAL A 183 -2.08 26.76 -5.47
C VAL A 183 -2.52 25.58 -6.33
N HIS A 184 -2.24 25.63 -7.63
CA HIS A 184 -2.65 24.60 -8.58
C HIS A 184 -2.02 23.24 -8.27
N SER A 185 -0.69 23.19 -8.13
CA SER A 185 0.03 21.94 -7.84
C SER A 185 -0.34 21.40 -6.45
N GLY A 186 -0.53 22.28 -5.46
CA GLY A 186 -0.97 21.94 -4.11
C GLY A 186 -2.37 21.37 -4.05
N ALA A 187 -3.35 21.99 -4.72
CA ALA A 187 -4.72 21.50 -4.78
C ALA A 187 -4.79 20.13 -5.46
N ASN A 188 -4.08 19.98 -6.59
CA ASN A 188 -3.93 18.70 -7.30
C ASN A 188 -3.36 17.60 -6.40
N PHE A 189 -2.24 17.87 -5.73
CA PHE A 189 -1.61 16.90 -4.85
C PHE A 189 -2.52 16.53 -3.67
N CYS A 190 -3.04 17.51 -2.94
CA CYS A 190 -3.81 17.29 -1.72
C CYS A 190 -5.14 16.58 -1.97
N PHE A 191 -5.85 16.97 -3.03
CA PHE A 191 -7.10 16.32 -3.38
C PHE A 191 -6.83 14.96 -4.04
N GLY A 192 -5.79 14.86 -4.87
CA GLY A 192 -5.39 13.61 -5.52
C GLY A 192 -5.02 12.52 -4.52
N ILE A 193 -4.16 12.81 -3.54
CA ILE A 193 -3.80 11.85 -2.49
C ILE A 193 -5.00 11.49 -1.61
N LEU A 194 -5.90 12.43 -1.36
CA LEU A 194 -7.11 12.20 -0.57
C LEU A 194 -8.04 11.21 -1.27
N LEU A 195 -8.35 11.45 -2.55
CA LEU A 195 -9.18 10.56 -3.35
C LEU A 195 -8.58 9.15 -3.46
N LEU A 196 -7.26 9.08 -3.70
CA LEU A 196 -6.54 7.81 -3.76
C LEU A 196 -6.63 7.05 -2.44
N LEU A 197 -6.30 7.69 -1.31
CA LEU A 197 -6.33 7.03 0.00
C LEU A 197 -7.74 6.57 0.38
N ILE A 198 -8.78 7.37 0.13
CA ILE A 198 -10.17 6.99 0.40
C ILE A 198 -10.57 5.77 -0.45
N SER A 199 -10.12 5.70 -1.71
CA SER A 199 -10.41 4.56 -2.60
C SER A 199 -9.81 3.24 -2.12
N MET A 200 -8.78 3.29 -1.27
CA MET A 200 -8.10 2.11 -0.73
C MET A 200 -8.64 1.68 0.65
N VAL A 201 -9.63 2.39 1.19
CA VAL A 201 -10.20 2.07 2.51
C VAL A 201 -11.05 0.79 2.39
N PRO A 202 -10.79 -0.25 3.22
CA PRO A 202 -11.54 -1.50 3.14
C PRO A 202 -13.06 -1.29 3.25
N PRO A 203 -13.89 -2.15 2.61
CA PRO A 203 -15.33 -1.97 2.54
C PRO A 203 -16.02 -1.75 3.90
N ALA A 204 -15.55 -2.42 4.97
CA ALA A 204 -16.08 -2.25 6.32
C ALA A 204 -15.95 -0.81 6.85
N PHE A 205 -14.89 -0.10 6.46
CA PHE A 205 -14.62 1.30 6.82
C PHE A 205 -15.19 2.28 5.78
N SER A 206 -15.32 1.87 4.51
CA SER A 206 -15.90 2.69 3.44
C SER A 206 -17.34 3.13 3.76
N LYS A 207 -18.15 2.27 4.41
CA LYS A 207 -19.52 2.59 4.84
C LYS A 207 -19.56 3.78 5.82
N LEU A 208 -18.53 3.94 6.62
CA LEU A 208 -18.39 5.03 7.58
C LEU A 208 -18.11 6.37 6.87
N LEU A 209 -17.25 6.33 5.85
CA LEU A 209 -16.90 7.49 5.02
C LEU A 209 -18.03 7.89 4.07
N GLY A 210 -18.77 6.91 3.54
CA GLY A 210 -19.94 7.13 2.70
C GLY A 210 -21.07 7.86 3.44
N ILE A 211 -21.27 7.59 4.74
CA ILE A 211 -22.24 8.33 5.59
C ILE A 211 -21.88 9.83 5.68
N ILE A 212 -20.59 10.15 5.59
CA ILE A 212 -20.09 11.54 5.63
C ILE A 212 -20.15 12.19 4.23
N GLY A 213 -20.34 11.41 3.17
CA GLY A 213 -20.33 11.87 1.77
C GLY A 213 -18.97 11.72 1.08
N PHE A 214 -17.98 11.10 1.71
CA PHE A 214 -16.66 10.88 1.12
C PHE A 214 -16.62 9.61 0.29
N HIS A 215 -16.43 9.78 -1.01
CA HIS A 215 -16.21 8.71 -1.96
C HIS A 215 -14.81 8.84 -2.54
N GLY A 216 -14.08 7.73 -2.53
CA GLY A 216 -12.77 7.66 -3.17
C GLY A 216 -12.94 7.58 -4.67
N ASP A 217 -12.00 8.17 -5.41
CA ASP A 217 -11.93 8.06 -6.87
C ASP A 217 -10.47 7.84 -7.24
N LYS A 218 -10.12 6.57 -7.45
CA LYS A 218 -8.76 6.15 -7.71
C LYS A 218 -8.22 6.75 -9.01
N GLU A 219 -9.03 6.77 -10.07
CA GLU A 219 -8.61 7.27 -11.38
C GLU A 219 -8.31 8.76 -11.32
N ARG A 220 -9.28 9.53 -10.81
CA ARG A 220 -9.15 10.97 -10.67
C ARG A 220 -8.01 11.30 -9.72
N GLY A 221 -7.90 10.58 -8.60
CA GLY A 221 -6.81 10.74 -7.64
C GLY A 221 -5.43 10.61 -8.29
N LEU A 222 -5.22 9.56 -9.09
CA LEU A 222 -3.96 9.32 -9.77
C LEU A 222 -3.70 10.35 -10.88
N ARG A 223 -4.70 10.75 -11.68
CA ARG A 223 -4.55 11.82 -12.69
C ARG A 223 -4.10 13.13 -12.06
N MET A 224 -4.70 13.51 -10.93
CA MET A 224 -4.34 14.73 -10.20
C MET A 224 -2.91 14.67 -9.63
N LEU A 225 -2.51 13.52 -9.09
CA LEU A 225 -1.13 13.34 -8.63
C LEU A 225 -0.14 13.43 -9.80
N TRP A 226 -0.46 12.79 -10.93
CA TRP A 226 0.37 12.88 -12.14
C TRP A 226 0.49 14.33 -12.63
N GLN A 227 -0.61 15.09 -12.63
CA GLN A 227 -0.59 16.50 -12.95
C GLN A 227 0.30 17.31 -11.99
N ALA A 228 0.15 17.12 -10.67
CA ALA A 228 1.00 17.78 -9.67
C ALA A 228 2.49 17.41 -9.85
N SER A 229 2.79 16.17 -10.24
CA SER A 229 4.17 15.68 -10.37
C SER A 229 5.00 16.39 -11.43
N LYS A 230 4.36 17.03 -12.42
CA LYS A 230 5.03 17.82 -13.47
C LYS A 230 5.69 19.09 -12.91
N PHE A 231 5.21 19.62 -11.78
CA PHE A 231 5.64 20.91 -11.27
C PHE A 231 6.99 20.85 -10.55
N HIS A 232 7.85 21.83 -10.88
CA HIS A 232 9.20 21.94 -10.35
C HIS A 232 9.25 22.54 -8.93
N ASN A 233 8.51 21.96 -7.98
CA ASN A 233 8.51 22.39 -6.58
C ASN A 233 8.49 21.17 -5.61
N LEU A 234 8.41 21.43 -4.29
CA LEU A 234 8.32 20.37 -3.27
C LEU A 234 7.05 19.53 -3.43
N ILE A 235 5.93 20.15 -3.81
CA ILE A 235 4.65 19.46 -3.98
C ILE A 235 4.72 18.45 -5.13
N GLY A 236 5.31 18.82 -6.27
CA GLY A 236 5.52 17.90 -7.38
C GLY A 236 6.42 16.72 -7.00
N ALA A 237 7.45 16.97 -6.19
CA ALA A 237 8.27 15.89 -5.63
C ALA A 237 7.47 14.98 -4.69
N LEU A 238 6.60 15.52 -3.83
CA LEU A 238 5.73 14.72 -2.97
C LEU A 238 4.69 13.93 -3.77
N ALA A 239 4.12 14.51 -4.83
CA ALA A 239 3.20 13.83 -5.74
C ALA A 239 3.89 12.67 -6.45
N ALA A 240 5.12 12.88 -6.95
CA ALA A 240 5.93 11.83 -7.54
C ALA A 240 6.20 10.68 -6.55
N PHE A 241 6.52 11.02 -5.30
CA PHE A 241 6.73 10.03 -4.24
C PHE A 241 5.43 9.26 -3.91
N SER A 242 4.28 9.94 -3.89
CA SER A 242 2.98 9.29 -3.70
C SER A 242 2.63 8.33 -4.83
N ILE A 243 2.88 8.70 -6.09
CA ILE A 243 2.66 7.84 -7.27
C ILE A 243 3.55 6.60 -7.20
N LEU A 244 4.86 6.79 -6.97
CA LEU A 244 5.82 5.69 -6.88
C LEU A 244 5.51 4.79 -5.68
N GLY A 245 5.21 5.36 -4.53
CA GLY A 245 4.83 4.61 -3.33
C GLY A 245 3.55 3.78 -3.51
N TYR A 246 2.54 4.33 -4.17
CA TYR A 246 1.33 3.58 -4.53
C TYR A 246 1.62 2.47 -5.54
N SER A 247 2.30 2.81 -6.64
CA SER A 247 2.52 1.88 -7.75
C SER A 247 3.49 0.76 -7.37
N ASN A 248 4.66 1.10 -6.82
CA ASN A 248 5.70 0.13 -6.43
C ASN A 248 5.42 -0.54 -5.09
N GLY A 249 4.78 0.17 -4.15
CA GLY A 249 4.55 -0.31 -2.78
C GLY A 249 3.21 -1.00 -2.56
N PHE A 250 2.19 -0.75 -3.39
CA PHE A 250 0.87 -1.38 -3.26
C PHE A 250 0.48 -2.18 -4.50
N VAL A 251 0.43 -1.54 -5.68
CA VAL A 251 -0.04 -2.20 -6.91
C VAL A 251 0.85 -3.40 -7.25
N ARG A 252 2.17 -3.23 -7.24
CA ARG A 252 3.12 -4.34 -7.48
C ARG A 252 3.08 -5.48 -6.46
N TYR A 253 2.45 -5.30 -5.30
CA TYR A 253 2.24 -6.40 -4.36
C TYR A 253 1.00 -7.25 -4.70
N CYS A 254 0.19 -6.84 -5.67
CA CYS A 254 -1.00 -7.58 -6.10
C CYS A 254 -0.65 -8.58 -7.21
N ASP A 255 -1.07 -9.84 -7.06
CA ASP A 255 -0.87 -10.89 -8.07
C ASP A 255 -1.84 -10.79 -9.25
N ILE A 256 -3.05 -10.28 -8.98
CA ILE A 256 -4.10 -10.04 -9.95
C ILE A 256 -4.21 -8.52 -10.10
N MET A 257 -3.96 -8.03 -11.31
CA MET A 257 -4.03 -6.62 -11.67
C MET A 257 -4.83 -6.46 -12.96
N PRO A 258 -5.43 -5.28 -13.19
CA PRO A 258 -6.05 -4.98 -14.48
C PRO A 258 -5.07 -5.14 -15.63
N ASP A 259 -5.58 -5.61 -16.77
CA ASP A 259 -4.79 -5.68 -18.00
C ASP A 259 -4.38 -4.26 -18.45
N PRO A 260 -3.20 -4.08 -19.05
CA PRO A 260 -2.77 -2.77 -19.55
C PRO A 260 -3.73 -2.26 -20.60
N VAL A 261 -4.22 -1.03 -20.43
CA VAL A 261 -5.05 -0.37 -21.44
C VAL A 261 -4.16 0.54 -22.30
N PRO A 262 -4.25 0.48 -23.64
CA PRO A 262 -3.54 1.43 -24.49
C PRO A 262 -3.91 2.89 -24.17
N GLY A 263 -2.93 3.77 -24.01
CA GLY A 263 -3.14 5.19 -23.71
C GLY A 263 -2.75 5.59 -22.28
N ASP A 264 -3.45 6.60 -21.72
CA ASP A 264 -3.18 7.12 -20.36
C ASP A 264 -3.80 6.22 -19.28
N ASP A 265 -3.29 4.99 -19.16
CA ASP A 265 -3.68 4.07 -18.09
C ASP A 265 -3.03 4.47 -16.77
N VAL A 266 -3.74 5.32 -16.04
CA VAL A 266 -3.31 5.75 -14.70
C VAL A 266 -3.62 4.74 -13.60
N GLN A 267 -4.51 3.77 -13.84
CA GLN A 267 -4.97 2.81 -12.82
C GLN A 267 -4.19 1.50 -12.84
N GLY A 268 -3.69 1.10 -14.01
CA GLY A 268 -2.77 -0.03 -14.16
C GLY A 268 -1.38 0.31 -13.61
N TYR A 269 -0.36 -0.31 -14.20
CA TYR A 269 1.04 -0.04 -13.87
C TYR A 269 1.76 0.57 -15.08
N PRO A 270 1.81 1.91 -15.22
CA PRO A 270 2.44 2.56 -16.38
C PRO A 270 3.98 2.57 -16.22
N GLN A 271 4.61 1.42 -16.47
CA GLN A 271 6.03 1.17 -16.16
C GLN A 271 6.98 2.23 -16.73
N GLU A 272 6.94 2.48 -18.04
CA GLU A 272 7.85 3.45 -18.68
C GLU A 272 7.71 4.86 -18.10
N ARG A 273 6.47 5.26 -17.79
CA ARG A 273 6.17 6.57 -17.18
C ARG A 273 6.70 6.66 -15.75
N LEU A 274 6.61 5.58 -14.98
CA LEU A 274 7.16 5.50 -13.62
C LEU A 274 8.69 5.52 -13.63
N GLU A 275 9.32 4.81 -14.56
CA GLU A 275 10.78 4.80 -14.76
C GLU A 275 11.28 6.21 -15.14
N ALA A 276 10.61 6.87 -16.09
CA ALA A 276 10.93 8.24 -16.49
C ALA A 276 10.77 9.24 -15.34
N LEU A 277 9.68 9.13 -14.56
CA LEU A 277 9.43 9.96 -13.38
C LEU A 277 10.53 9.78 -12.33
N LEU A 278 10.90 8.53 -12.03
CA LEU A 278 11.94 8.25 -11.06
C LEU A 278 13.31 8.76 -11.53
N ALA A 279 13.67 8.54 -12.80
CA ALA A 279 14.91 9.06 -13.37
C ALA A 279 14.99 10.59 -13.27
N LEU A 280 13.88 11.29 -13.56
CA LEU A 280 13.77 12.73 -13.37
C LEU A 280 13.99 13.15 -11.91
N MET A 281 13.36 12.46 -10.95
CA MET A 281 13.51 12.74 -9.52
C MET A 281 14.93 12.46 -9.01
N ARG A 282 15.57 11.38 -9.46
CA ARG A 282 16.98 11.06 -9.14
C ARG A 282 17.93 12.11 -9.66
N LYS A 283 17.73 12.59 -10.90
CA LYS A 283 18.50 13.69 -11.48
C LYS A 283 18.33 14.99 -10.69
N ARG A 284 17.10 15.31 -10.29
CA ARG A 284 16.76 16.54 -9.57
C ARG A 284 17.24 16.54 -8.11
N PHE A 285 17.23 15.38 -7.46
CA PHE A 285 17.55 15.23 -6.04
C PHE A 285 18.55 14.06 -5.83
N PRO A 286 19.79 14.17 -6.34
CA PRO A 286 20.74 13.05 -6.41
C PRO A 286 21.15 12.50 -5.04
N LYS A 287 21.12 13.35 -4.00
CA LYS A 287 21.47 12.97 -2.62
C LYS A 287 20.30 12.41 -1.80
N SER A 288 19.10 12.34 -2.36
CA SER A 288 17.92 11.87 -1.65
C SER A 288 17.93 10.34 -1.51
N GLN A 289 17.97 9.86 -0.27
CA GLN A 289 17.86 8.44 0.03
C GLN A 289 16.46 7.89 -0.23
N LEU A 290 15.42 8.73 -0.23
CA LEU A 290 14.06 8.29 -0.59
C LEU A 290 13.96 7.89 -2.05
N TRP A 291 14.66 8.59 -2.95
CA TRP A 291 14.64 8.23 -4.37
C TRP A 291 15.52 7.03 -4.66
N LEU A 292 16.64 6.89 -3.95
CA LEU A 292 17.45 5.67 -4.01
C LEU A 292 16.66 4.44 -3.53
N LEU A 293 15.85 4.59 -2.49
CA LEU A 293 14.94 3.54 -2.02
C LEU A 293 13.92 3.14 -3.10
N GLU A 294 13.28 4.11 -3.76
CA GLU A 294 12.34 3.81 -4.85
C GLU A 294 13.03 3.17 -6.06
N GLU A 295 14.28 3.53 -6.35
CA GLU A 295 15.11 2.88 -7.38
C GLU A 295 15.41 1.42 -7.04
N SER A 296 15.74 1.13 -5.78
CA SER A 296 15.90 -0.25 -5.31
C SER A 296 14.60 -1.05 -5.46
N ARG A 297 13.46 -0.51 -5.01
CA ARG A 297 12.14 -1.15 -5.14
C ARG A 297 11.79 -1.48 -6.59
N MET A 298 12.04 -0.53 -7.49
CA MET A 298 11.78 -0.69 -8.92
C MET A 298 12.68 -1.77 -9.54
N ASN A 299 13.98 -1.80 -9.19
CA ASN A 299 14.88 -2.86 -9.62
C ASN A 299 14.45 -4.24 -9.11
N GLY A 300 14.13 -4.36 -7.81
CA GLY A 300 13.69 -5.62 -7.22
C GLY A 300 12.41 -6.13 -7.88
N ALA A 301 11.47 -5.23 -8.14
CA ALA A 301 10.25 -5.60 -8.83
C ALA A 301 10.44 -5.96 -10.30
N ASN A 302 11.50 -5.47 -10.94
CA ASN A 302 11.94 -5.86 -12.29
C ASN A 302 12.90 -7.07 -12.26
N LYS A 303 12.88 -7.86 -11.18
CA LYS A 303 13.69 -9.08 -10.99
C LYS A 303 15.20 -8.85 -11.02
N LYS A 304 15.63 -7.66 -10.64
CA LYS A 304 17.04 -7.28 -10.46
C LYS A 304 17.35 -7.15 -8.97
N LEU A 305 17.09 -8.20 -8.21
CA LEU A 305 17.21 -8.19 -6.75
C LEU A 305 18.64 -7.90 -6.27
N ASP A 306 19.66 -8.40 -6.97
CA ASP A 306 21.06 -8.12 -6.62
C ASP A 306 21.40 -6.63 -6.76
N VAL A 307 20.98 -5.99 -7.86
CA VAL A 307 21.12 -4.54 -8.08
C VAL A 307 20.34 -3.76 -7.03
N ALA A 308 19.11 -4.19 -6.76
CA ALA A 308 18.26 -3.59 -5.73
C ALA A 308 18.91 -3.64 -4.35
N LEU A 309 19.55 -4.75 -4.00
CA LEU A 309 20.25 -4.92 -2.74
C LEU A 309 21.52 -4.06 -2.67
N GLU A 310 22.33 -4.07 -3.74
CA GLU A 310 23.58 -3.30 -3.82
C GLU A 310 23.35 -1.80 -3.57
N LEU A 311 22.31 -1.23 -4.21
CA LEU A 311 21.92 0.17 -4.00
C LEU A 311 21.74 0.52 -2.52
N LEU A 312 21.18 -0.40 -1.72
CA LEU A 312 20.86 -0.16 -0.31
C LEU A 312 22.02 -0.47 0.66
N CYS A 313 23.12 -1.02 0.14
CA CYS A 313 24.32 -1.35 0.91
C CYS A 313 25.40 -0.25 0.87
N GLY A 314 25.21 0.82 0.09
CA GLY A 314 26.14 1.94 0.02
C GLY A 314 26.36 2.67 1.35
N GLU A 315 27.36 3.55 1.44
CA GLU A 315 27.75 4.24 2.68
C GLU A 315 26.93 5.51 2.96
N ASP A 316 26.34 6.15 1.95
CA ASP A 316 25.55 7.36 2.14
C ASP A 316 24.38 7.11 3.10
N ARG A 317 24.12 8.04 4.02
CA ARG A 317 23.05 7.94 5.03
C ARG A 317 22.17 9.18 4.96
N SER A 318 20.87 9.00 5.15
CA SER A 318 19.91 10.06 5.38
C SER A 318 20.13 10.67 6.76
N PRO A 319 20.04 12.01 6.90
CA PRO A 319 20.04 12.65 8.22
C PRO A 319 18.75 12.32 9.01
N LEU A 320 17.72 11.76 8.37
CA LEU A 320 16.51 11.28 9.05
C LEU A 320 16.63 9.79 9.37
N LYS A 321 16.73 9.46 10.65
CA LYS A 321 16.70 8.08 11.17
C LYS A 321 15.55 7.24 10.60
N GLN A 322 14.37 7.83 10.42
CA GLN A 322 13.20 7.13 9.91
C GLN A 322 13.36 6.74 8.42
N VAL A 323 14.09 7.52 7.63
CA VAL A 323 14.40 7.17 6.24
C VAL A 323 15.45 6.06 6.19
N GLU A 324 16.44 6.09 7.09
CA GLU A 324 17.39 4.98 7.24
C GLU A 324 16.68 3.69 7.64
N ALA A 325 15.70 3.77 8.55
CA ALA A 325 14.89 2.63 8.94
C ALA A 325 14.16 2.00 7.74
N LEU A 326 13.61 2.80 6.83
CA LEU A 326 12.99 2.32 5.59
C LEU A 326 14.02 1.67 4.65
N ARG A 327 15.21 2.28 4.51
CA ARG A 327 16.28 1.73 3.67
C ARG A 327 16.73 0.37 4.17
N VAL A 328 16.99 0.25 5.47
CA VAL A 328 17.40 -1.00 6.10
C VAL A 328 16.29 -2.05 6.00
N PHE A 329 15.02 -1.66 6.18
CA PHE A 329 13.90 -2.59 6.00
C PHE A 329 13.82 -3.16 4.59
N GLU A 330 13.95 -2.33 3.55
CA GLU A 330 13.98 -2.82 2.16
C GLU A 330 15.22 -3.68 1.88
N ARG A 331 16.37 -3.34 2.47
CA ARG A 331 17.60 -4.16 2.39
C ARG A 331 17.36 -5.54 2.98
N SER A 332 16.70 -5.60 4.14
CA SER A 332 16.34 -6.86 4.80
C SER A 332 15.41 -7.71 3.93
N LEU A 333 14.41 -7.09 3.28
CA LEU A 333 13.51 -7.80 2.36
C LEU A 333 14.25 -8.34 1.14
N ASN A 334 15.09 -7.53 0.48
CA ASN A 334 15.87 -7.98 -0.66
C ASN A 334 16.85 -9.10 -0.29
N ALA A 335 17.49 -9.01 0.88
CA ALA A 335 18.35 -10.09 1.40
C ALA A 335 17.56 -11.38 1.68
N MET A 336 16.34 -11.26 2.22
CA MET A 336 15.43 -12.39 2.43
C MET A 336 15.03 -13.06 1.11
N TYR A 337 14.68 -12.29 0.08
CA TYR A 337 14.31 -12.82 -1.24
C TYR A 337 15.50 -13.41 -2.03
N LEU A 338 16.72 -13.04 -1.66
CA LEU A 338 17.95 -13.61 -2.22
C LEU A 338 18.50 -14.76 -1.36
N HIS A 339 17.75 -15.20 -0.34
CA HIS A 339 18.16 -16.23 0.61
C HIS A 339 19.52 -15.95 1.29
N ARG A 340 19.91 -14.66 1.38
CA ARG A 340 21.13 -14.18 2.05
C ARG A 340 20.89 -14.04 3.54
N TYR A 341 20.75 -15.18 4.22
CA TYR A 341 20.22 -15.27 5.58
C TYR A 341 21.01 -14.47 6.64
N GLU A 342 22.35 -14.45 6.58
CA GLU A 342 23.16 -13.65 7.52
C GLU A 342 22.83 -12.17 7.39
N LEU A 343 22.87 -11.64 6.16
CA LEU A 343 22.56 -10.24 5.88
C LEU A 343 21.10 -9.90 6.23
N CYS A 344 20.18 -10.84 5.97
CA CYS A 344 18.78 -10.72 6.35
C CYS A 344 18.63 -10.57 7.87
N ALA A 345 19.24 -11.46 8.66
CA ALA A 345 19.22 -11.41 10.11
C ALA A 345 19.85 -10.11 10.65
N GLU A 346 21.05 -9.77 10.19
CA GLU A 346 21.78 -8.57 10.61
C GLU A 346 20.98 -7.30 10.30
N SER A 347 20.38 -7.21 9.12
CA SER A 347 19.60 -6.03 8.72
C SER A 347 18.28 -5.91 9.49
N PHE A 348 17.58 -7.02 9.78
CA PHE A 348 16.39 -6.96 10.63
C PHE A 348 16.73 -6.62 12.09
N LEU A 349 17.88 -7.06 12.62
CA LEU A 349 18.36 -6.61 13.93
C LEU A 349 18.70 -5.12 13.92
N GLU A 350 19.27 -4.58 12.84
CA GLU A 350 19.44 -3.13 12.68
C GLU A 350 18.08 -2.41 12.65
N CYS A 351 17.05 -2.99 12.02
CA CYS A 351 15.69 -2.45 12.10
C CYS A 351 15.15 -2.36 13.55
N VAL A 352 15.52 -3.28 14.45
CA VAL A 352 15.11 -3.24 15.87
C VAL A 352 15.65 -1.98 16.56
N GLU A 353 16.90 -1.60 16.27
CA GLU A 353 17.56 -0.41 16.83
C GLU A 353 17.01 0.88 16.21
N LEU A 354 16.69 0.83 14.92
CA LEU A 354 16.19 1.99 14.19
C LEU A 354 14.72 2.30 14.48
N ASN A 355 13.89 1.28 14.70
CA ASN A 355 12.45 1.43 14.84
C ASN A 355 11.92 1.23 16.27
N SER A 356 10.77 1.85 16.54
CA SER A 356 9.99 1.64 17.76
C SER A 356 8.82 0.66 17.58
N TRP A 357 8.62 0.12 16.38
CA TRP A 357 7.49 -0.72 15.97
C TRP A 357 7.97 -2.01 15.29
N SER A 358 7.11 -3.02 15.24
CA SER A 358 7.35 -4.33 14.59
C SER A 358 8.58 -5.10 15.10
N ARG A 359 9.09 -4.78 16.31
CA ARG A 359 10.27 -5.45 16.88
C ARG A 359 10.07 -6.95 17.08
N SER A 360 8.85 -7.37 17.42
CA SER A 360 8.49 -8.80 17.53
C SER A 360 8.73 -9.51 16.20
N LEU A 361 8.21 -8.93 15.10
CA LEU A 361 8.41 -9.44 13.74
C LEU A 361 9.90 -9.45 13.33
N TYR A 362 10.66 -8.41 13.63
CA TYR A 362 12.08 -8.36 13.25
C TYR A 362 12.91 -9.43 13.95
N TYR A 363 12.69 -9.67 15.25
CA TYR A 363 13.34 -10.79 15.95
C TYR A 363 12.87 -12.14 15.43
N TYR A 364 11.58 -12.28 15.09
CA TYR A 364 11.07 -13.50 14.46
C TYR A 364 11.82 -13.81 13.16
N ILE A 365 11.91 -12.85 12.23
CA ILE A 365 12.58 -13.06 10.94
C ILE A 365 14.09 -13.31 11.13
N ALA A 366 14.75 -12.61 12.06
CA ALA A 366 16.15 -12.87 12.38
C ALA A 366 16.36 -14.29 12.95
N GLY A 367 15.44 -14.77 13.81
CA GLY A 367 15.44 -16.15 14.30
C GLY A 367 15.22 -17.17 13.18
N SER A 368 14.29 -16.88 12.27
CA SER A 368 14.01 -17.70 11.08
C SER A 368 15.21 -17.80 10.15
N ALA A 369 15.92 -16.69 9.91
CA ALA A 369 17.13 -16.70 9.09
C ALA A 369 18.24 -17.57 9.73
N HIS A 370 18.42 -17.49 11.06
CA HIS A 370 19.34 -18.39 11.75
C HIS A 370 18.87 -19.85 11.77
N LEU A 371 17.57 -20.12 11.76
CA LEU A 371 17.05 -21.48 11.58
C LEU A 371 17.41 -22.02 10.19
N SER A 372 17.23 -21.25 9.12
CA SER A 372 17.63 -21.67 7.77
C SER A 372 19.14 -21.93 7.69
N LEU A 373 19.96 -21.09 8.33
CA LEU A 373 21.41 -21.31 8.43
C LEU A 373 21.77 -22.58 9.21
N TYR A 374 21.09 -22.82 10.34
CA TYR A 374 21.21 -24.07 11.09
C TYR A 374 20.93 -25.28 10.17
N ARG A 375 19.82 -25.26 9.44
CA ARG A 375 19.43 -26.35 8.52
C ARG A 375 20.46 -26.57 7.40
N ASN A 376 21.04 -25.50 6.85
CA ASN A 376 22.06 -25.59 5.80
C ASN A 376 23.34 -26.31 6.25
N VAL A 377 23.73 -26.16 7.52
CA VAL A 377 25.02 -26.67 8.04
C VAL A 377 24.87 -27.86 8.99
N ALA A 378 23.65 -28.24 9.40
CA ALA A 378 23.40 -29.31 10.37
C ALA A 378 24.03 -30.65 9.98
N GLY A 379 24.12 -30.94 8.68
CA GLY A 379 24.73 -32.18 8.16
C GLY A 379 26.24 -32.11 7.91
N THR A 380 26.86 -30.92 7.98
CA THR A 380 28.23 -30.68 7.50
C THR A 380 29.14 -30.02 8.53
N ASP A 381 28.64 -29.13 9.37
CA ASP A 381 29.38 -28.44 10.42
C ASP A 381 28.54 -28.32 11.70
N ALA A 382 28.81 -29.23 12.65
CA ALA A 382 28.10 -29.29 13.93
C ALA A 382 28.35 -28.05 14.81
N THR A 383 29.52 -27.42 14.71
CA THR A 383 29.85 -26.24 15.53
C THR A 383 29.08 -25.02 15.02
N ALA A 384 29.08 -24.81 13.71
CA ALA A 384 28.27 -23.76 13.09
C ALA A 384 26.77 -24.00 13.32
N ALA A 385 26.31 -25.25 13.21
CA ALA A 385 24.92 -25.62 13.47
C ALA A 385 24.51 -25.25 14.90
N ALA A 386 25.30 -25.62 15.92
CA ALA A 386 25.00 -25.29 17.30
C ALA A 386 24.90 -23.78 17.54
N LYS A 387 25.80 -22.99 16.94
CA LYS A 387 25.79 -21.52 17.04
C LYS A 387 24.53 -20.91 16.42
N HIS A 388 24.13 -21.39 15.23
CA HIS A 388 22.92 -20.90 14.57
C HIS A 388 21.65 -21.34 15.30
N ALA A 389 21.62 -22.55 15.83
CA ALA A 389 20.50 -23.03 16.64
C ALA A 389 20.31 -22.18 17.91
N GLU A 390 21.40 -21.85 18.62
CA GLU A 390 21.35 -20.99 19.81
C GLU A 390 20.75 -19.61 19.49
N LYS A 391 21.25 -18.96 18.42
CA LYS A 391 20.73 -17.66 17.98
C LYS A 391 19.27 -17.71 17.54
N ALA A 392 18.88 -18.76 16.82
CA ALA A 392 17.49 -18.94 16.41
C ALA A 392 16.55 -19.02 17.63
N VAL A 393 16.91 -19.83 18.63
CA VAL A 393 16.16 -19.95 19.89
C VAL A 393 16.13 -18.64 20.66
N GLU A 394 17.26 -17.95 20.76
CA GLU A 394 17.35 -16.65 21.43
C GLU A 394 16.37 -15.65 20.82
N TYR A 395 16.39 -15.47 19.50
CA TYR A 395 15.55 -14.48 18.82
C TYR A 395 14.08 -14.89 18.78
N PHE A 396 13.75 -16.17 18.58
CA PHE A 396 12.38 -16.62 18.73
C PHE A 396 11.83 -16.34 20.12
N ARG A 397 12.59 -16.58 21.19
CA ARG A 397 12.10 -16.30 22.56
C ARG A 397 12.06 -14.80 22.90
N LYS A 398 12.86 -13.98 22.23
CA LYS A 398 12.80 -12.51 22.35
C LYS A 398 11.58 -11.89 21.68
N ALA A 399 11.02 -12.53 20.65
CA ALA A 399 9.94 -11.93 19.86
C ALA A 399 8.60 -11.77 20.62
N PRO A 400 8.01 -12.78 21.29
CA PRO A 400 6.69 -12.67 21.93
C PRO A 400 6.61 -11.62 23.04
N PRO A 401 7.61 -11.45 23.93
CA PRO A 401 7.59 -10.39 24.95
C PRO A 401 7.57 -8.96 24.38
N LEU A 402 7.82 -8.79 23.08
CA LEU A 402 7.79 -7.49 22.39
C LEU A 402 6.50 -7.25 21.61
N ALA A 403 5.66 -8.27 21.47
CA ALA A 403 4.37 -8.18 20.79
C ALA A 403 3.38 -7.29 21.55
N GLY A 404 2.55 -6.53 20.85
CA GLY A 404 1.46 -5.74 21.44
C GLY A 404 1.88 -4.49 22.23
N LYS A 405 3.19 -4.21 22.33
CA LYS A 405 3.72 -2.96 22.92
C LYS A 405 3.34 -1.73 22.11
N LYS A 406 3.06 -1.90 20.82
CA LYS A 406 2.53 -0.88 19.92
C LYS A 406 1.17 -1.33 19.41
N LYS A 407 0.23 -0.39 19.32
CA LYS A 407 -1.13 -0.63 18.83
C LYS A 407 -1.44 0.29 17.66
N PHE A 408 -2.21 -0.22 16.71
CA PHE A 408 -2.79 0.58 15.62
C PHE A 408 -4.30 0.65 15.84
N MET A 409 -4.86 1.85 15.97
CA MET A 409 -6.29 2.05 16.34
C MET A 409 -6.71 1.20 17.56
N ALA A 410 -5.88 1.20 18.60
CA ALA A 410 -6.05 0.40 19.82
C ALA A 410 -6.06 -1.15 19.64
N ARG A 411 -5.72 -1.66 18.45
CA ARG A 411 -5.56 -3.10 18.17
C ARG A 411 -4.09 -3.49 18.07
N GLN A 412 -3.76 -4.73 18.44
CA GLN A 412 -2.43 -5.31 18.24
C GLN A 412 -2.12 -5.42 16.74
N LEU A 413 -0.84 -5.28 16.36
CA LEU A 413 -0.42 -5.42 14.97
C LEU A 413 -0.65 -6.86 14.50
N PRO A 414 -1.14 -7.10 13.26
CA PRO A 414 -1.46 -8.45 12.79
C PRO A 414 -0.28 -9.44 12.89
N PHE A 415 0.94 -8.99 12.55
CA PHE A 415 2.12 -9.84 12.66
C PHE A 415 2.54 -10.13 14.10
N ASP A 416 2.22 -9.28 15.06
CA ASP A 416 2.51 -9.57 16.47
C ASP A 416 1.65 -10.75 16.97
N VAL A 417 0.41 -10.87 16.47
CA VAL A 417 -0.49 -12.01 16.76
C VAL A 417 0.07 -13.29 16.12
N PHE A 418 0.38 -13.21 14.82
CA PHE A 418 1.00 -14.30 14.05
C PHE A 418 2.26 -14.85 14.70
N VAL A 419 3.21 -13.96 15.02
CA VAL A 419 4.50 -14.35 15.60
C VAL A 419 4.31 -15.01 16.96
N SER A 420 3.47 -14.43 17.83
CA SER A 420 3.23 -14.97 19.16
C SER A 420 2.59 -16.37 19.09
N ARG A 421 1.63 -16.57 18.19
CA ARG A 421 0.97 -17.85 17.97
C ARG A 421 1.93 -18.90 17.40
N LYS A 422 2.68 -18.58 16.33
CA LYS A 422 3.66 -19.50 15.72
C LYS A 422 4.69 -20.00 16.74
N ILE A 423 5.25 -19.09 17.54
CA ILE A 423 6.25 -19.48 18.54
C ILE A 423 5.62 -20.31 19.66
N ALA A 424 4.41 -19.97 20.10
CA ALA A 424 3.68 -20.79 21.08
C ALA A 424 3.40 -22.22 20.54
N LYS A 425 3.06 -22.35 19.26
CA LYS A 425 2.89 -23.65 18.57
C LYS A 425 4.19 -24.46 18.61
N TRP A 426 5.31 -23.85 18.26
CA TRP A 426 6.61 -24.53 18.24
C TRP A 426 7.13 -24.90 19.63
N GLU A 427 6.93 -24.05 20.65
CA GLU A 427 7.28 -24.39 22.04
C GLU A 427 6.42 -25.55 22.57
N ALA A 428 5.12 -25.58 22.25
CA ALA A 428 4.25 -26.70 22.58
C ALA A 428 4.71 -28.00 21.92
N ARG A 429 5.02 -27.95 20.62
CA ARG A 429 5.59 -29.09 19.86
C ARG A 429 6.92 -29.55 20.44
N ALA A 430 7.85 -28.64 20.73
CA ALA A 430 9.16 -28.97 21.30
C ALA A 430 9.02 -29.74 22.62
N LYS A 431 8.09 -29.31 23.48
CA LYS A 431 7.76 -29.98 24.74
C LYS A 431 7.13 -31.35 24.53
N GLU A 432 6.16 -31.46 23.64
CA GLU A 432 5.45 -32.71 23.35
C GLU A 432 6.39 -33.77 22.73
N TRP A 433 7.15 -33.34 21.72
CA TRP A 433 8.04 -34.19 20.93
C TRP A 433 9.38 -34.46 21.61
N LYS A 434 9.68 -33.72 22.68
CA LYS A 434 10.93 -33.76 23.46
C LYS A 434 12.16 -33.50 22.59
N VAL A 435 12.08 -32.46 21.76
CA VAL A 435 13.15 -32.02 20.87
C VAL A 435 13.52 -30.56 21.15
N PRO A 436 14.73 -30.11 20.76
CA PRO A 436 15.06 -28.69 20.75
C PRO A 436 14.03 -27.86 19.96
N LEU A 437 13.84 -26.59 20.33
CA LEU A 437 12.87 -25.70 19.66
C LEU A 437 13.09 -25.62 18.14
N VAL A 438 14.34 -25.57 17.68
CA VAL A 438 14.69 -25.51 16.25
C VAL A 438 14.22 -26.74 15.46
N ASP A 439 14.15 -27.91 16.11
CA ASP A 439 13.69 -29.17 15.51
C ASP A 439 12.16 -29.34 15.58
N ALA A 440 11.49 -28.47 16.33
CA ALA A 440 10.02 -28.39 16.43
C ALA A 440 9.40 -27.39 15.44
N VAL A 441 10.23 -26.58 14.77
CA VAL A 441 9.78 -25.69 13.69
C VAL A 441 9.56 -26.52 12.42
N GLY A 442 8.37 -26.42 11.84
CA GLY A 442 7.98 -27.16 10.65
C GLY A 442 8.49 -26.50 9.36
N VAL A 443 7.59 -26.03 8.51
CA VAL A 443 7.94 -25.36 7.24
C VAL A 443 8.86 -24.16 7.51
N ASP A 444 9.80 -23.89 6.61
CA ASP A 444 10.74 -22.77 6.78
C ASP A 444 9.98 -21.44 6.90
N PRO A 445 10.07 -20.75 8.06
CA PRO A 445 9.33 -19.51 8.25
C PRO A 445 9.82 -18.37 7.36
N ILE A 446 11.05 -18.43 6.81
CA ILE A 446 11.50 -17.47 5.79
C ILE A 446 10.64 -17.60 4.52
N GLU A 447 10.31 -18.82 4.09
CA GLU A 447 9.46 -19.02 2.91
C GLU A 447 8.02 -18.54 3.15
N GLU A 448 7.50 -18.68 4.38
CA GLU A 448 6.24 -18.04 4.76
C GLU A 448 6.33 -16.50 4.65
N MET A 449 7.43 -15.90 5.10
CA MET A 449 7.62 -14.44 5.02
C MET A 449 7.83 -13.95 3.59
N ILE A 450 8.57 -14.69 2.76
CA ILE A 450 8.69 -14.45 1.32
C ILE A 450 7.29 -14.44 0.70
N PHE A 451 6.47 -15.44 0.98
CA PHE A 451 5.10 -15.53 0.47
C PHE A 451 4.24 -14.34 0.91
N PHE A 452 4.19 -14.04 2.22
CA PHE A 452 3.35 -12.96 2.73
C PHE A 452 3.79 -11.59 2.20
N TRP A 453 5.07 -11.39 1.88
CA TRP A 453 5.60 -10.15 1.30
C TRP A 453 5.67 -10.18 -0.24
N ASN A 454 5.02 -11.14 -0.89
CA ASN A 454 5.00 -11.28 -2.34
C ASN A 454 6.41 -11.33 -2.98
N GLY A 455 7.37 -11.93 -2.29
CA GLY A 455 8.76 -12.02 -2.72
C GLY A 455 8.94 -12.79 -4.03
N HIS A 456 8.13 -13.83 -4.26
CA HIS A 456 8.19 -14.64 -5.48
C HIS A 456 8.00 -13.81 -6.77
N SER A 457 7.21 -12.74 -6.73
CA SER A 457 7.03 -11.85 -7.89
C SER A 457 8.31 -11.09 -8.29
N ARG A 458 9.26 -10.96 -7.36
CA ARG A 458 10.52 -10.24 -7.51
C ARG A 458 11.70 -11.16 -7.85
N MET A 459 11.51 -12.47 -7.76
CA MET A 459 12.57 -13.45 -7.94
C MET A 459 12.74 -13.86 -9.40
N THR A 460 13.99 -14.13 -9.79
CA THR A 460 14.34 -14.84 -11.03
C THR A 460 13.96 -16.31 -10.95
N GLN A 461 14.02 -17.03 -12.08
CA GLN A 461 13.75 -18.47 -12.10
C GLN A 461 14.67 -19.25 -11.14
N GLU A 462 15.97 -18.95 -11.12
CA GLU A 462 16.95 -19.57 -10.22
C GLU A 462 16.63 -19.31 -8.74
N GLN A 463 16.25 -18.08 -8.40
CA GLN A 463 15.88 -17.71 -7.03
C GLN A 463 14.57 -18.40 -6.58
N LEU A 464 13.62 -18.60 -7.50
CA LEU A 464 12.41 -19.37 -7.22
C LEU A 464 12.72 -20.87 -7.02
N GLU A 465 13.68 -21.41 -7.78
CA GLU A 465 14.17 -22.79 -7.60
C GLU A 465 14.90 -22.98 -6.26
N GLU A 466 15.59 -21.95 -5.79
CA GLU A 466 16.13 -21.93 -4.44
C GLU A 466 15.02 -22.03 -3.39
N SER A 467 13.95 -21.22 -3.50
CA SER A 467 12.76 -21.36 -2.63
C SER A 467 12.15 -22.77 -2.66
N MET A 468 12.03 -23.39 -3.84
CA MET A 468 11.59 -24.80 -3.94
C MET A 468 12.51 -25.77 -3.19
N THR A 469 13.82 -25.55 -3.27
CA THR A 469 14.83 -26.35 -2.56
C THR A 469 14.70 -26.19 -1.05
N LYS A 470 14.51 -24.97 -0.55
CA LYS A 470 14.30 -24.70 0.88
C LYS A 470 13.02 -25.35 1.39
N LEU A 471 11.93 -25.28 0.63
CA LEU A 471 10.68 -25.98 0.94
C LEU A 471 10.83 -27.51 0.92
N ALA A 472 11.65 -28.06 0.01
CA ALA A 472 11.91 -29.50 -0.06
C ALA A 472 12.61 -30.07 1.19
N TRP A 473 13.32 -29.25 1.97
CA TRP A 473 13.92 -29.68 3.23
C TRP A 473 12.90 -30.33 4.19
N SER A 474 11.67 -29.82 4.23
CA SER A 474 10.62 -30.31 5.14
C SER A 474 10.37 -31.81 4.99
N GLU A 475 10.40 -32.34 3.77
CA GLU A 475 10.17 -33.75 3.45
C GLU A 475 11.45 -34.58 3.32
N SER A 476 12.61 -33.94 3.49
CA SER A 476 13.90 -34.61 3.36
C SER A 476 14.24 -35.47 4.59
N GLU A 477 15.19 -36.37 4.42
CA GLU A 477 15.70 -37.17 5.54
C GLU A 477 16.36 -36.32 6.65
N ALA A 478 16.77 -35.08 6.35
CA ALA A 478 17.32 -34.18 7.36
C ALA A 478 16.27 -33.76 8.41
N ASN A 479 14.99 -33.70 8.03
CA ASN A 479 13.91 -33.38 8.95
C ASN A 479 13.38 -34.64 9.67
N LYS A 480 13.88 -34.90 10.88
CA LYS A 480 13.52 -36.08 11.66
C LYS A 480 12.12 -36.02 12.28
N THR A 481 11.46 -34.87 12.29
CA THR A 481 10.16 -34.66 12.95
C THR A 481 8.99 -34.56 11.97
N TRP A 482 9.24 -34.55 10.65
CA TRP A 482 8.19 -34.37 9.62
C TRP A 482 7.04 -35.39 9.70
N SER A 483 7.34 -36.65 10.04
CA SER A 483 6.30 -37.69 10.18
C SER A 483 5.32 -37.41 11.33
N ARG A 484 5.69 -36.56 12.28
CA ARG A 484 4.85 -36.11 13.40
C ARG A 484 3.97 -34.91 13.04
N GLU A 485 4.24 -34.26 11.92
CA GLU A 485 3.48 -33.08 11.50
C GLU A 485 2.07 -33.44 11.03
N GLY A 486 1.11 -32.62 11.46
CA GLY A 486 -0.30 -32.76 11.11
C GLY A 486 -0.62 -32.24 9.71
N THR A 487 -1.88 -32.43 9.28
CA THR A 487 -2.41 -31.97 7.99
C THR A 487 -2.14 -30.49 7.73
N GLU A 488 -2.25 -29.65 8.77
CA GLU A 488 -2.06 -28.21 8.66
C GLU A 488 -0.66 -27.82 8.18
N GLU A 489 0.39 -28.34 8.82
CA GLU A 489 1.76 -27.99 8.45
C GLU A 489 2.11 -28.47 7.04
N LYS A 490 1.57 -29.64 6.66
CA LYS A 490 1.67 -30.18 5.30
C LYS A 490 0.96 -29.29 4.30
N ALA A 491 -0.22 -28.75 4.64
CA ALA A 491 -0.94 -27.82 3.77
C ALA A 491 -0.19 -26.49 3.60
N ILE A 492 0.49 -25.98 4.64
CA ILE A 492 1.37 -24.81 4.52
C ILE A 492 2.45 -25.07 3.47
N LEU A 493 3.16 -26.20 3.56
CA LEU A 493 4.20 -26.58 2.59
C LEU A 493 3.65 -26.58 1.15
N GLN A 494 2.49 -27.22 0.96
CA GLN A 494 1.89 -27.36 -0.35
C GLN A 494 1.37 -26.02 -0.91
N LEU A 495 0.80 -25.15 -0.06
CA LEU A 495 0.36 -23.82 -0.45
C LEU A 495 1.53 -22.93 -0.88
N LEU A 496 2.63 -22.95 -0.13
CA LEU A 496 3.84 -22.20 -0.50
C LEU A 496 4.43 -22.72 -1.82
N ARG A 497 4.51 -24.04 -2.02
CA ARG A 497 4.94 -24.62 -3.30
C ARG A 497 4.03 -24.22 -4.46
N ALA A 498 2.71 -24.22 -4.27
CA ALA A 498 1.78 -23.77 -5.28
C ALA A 498 1.99 -22.29 -5.66
N ALA A 499 2.28 -21.43 -4.68
CA ALA A 499 2.63 -20.03 -4.94
C ALA A 499 3.94 -19.88 -5.72
N VAL A 500 4.97 -20.68 -5.41
CA VAL A 500 6.23 -20.70 -6.15
C VAL A 500 6.02 -21.22 -7.58
N PHE A 501 5.27 -22.32 -7.77
CA PHE A 501 4.92 -22.83 -9.10
C PHE A 501 4.16 -21.80 -9.93
N ARG A 502 3.21 -21.07 -9.33
CA ARG A 502 2.52 -19.95 -9.99
C ARG A 502 3.50 -18.88 -10.45
N ALA A 503 4.45 -18.49 -9.60
CA ALA A 503 5.49 -17.51 -9.96
C ALA A 503 6.40 -18.00 -11.10
N MET A 504 6.65 -19.31 -11.18
CA MET A 504 7.34 -19.98 -12.30
C MET A 504 6.45 -20.20 -13.54
N ARG A 505 5.18 -19.76 -13.53
CA ARG A 505 4.18 -20.02 -14.60
C ARG A 505 3.82 -21.50 -14.81
N ARG A 506 4.07 -22.35 -13.82
CA ARG A 506 3.70 -23.77 -13.79
C ARG A 506 2.30 -23.94 -13.18
N HIS A 507 1.32 -23.37 -13.85
CA HIS A 507 -0.02 -23.18 -13.31
C HIS A 507 -0.77 -24.50 -13.06
N ASP A 508 -0.63 -25.50 -13.92
CA ASP A 508 -1.28 -26.80 -13.72
C ASP A 508 -0.82 -27.50 -12.44
N GLU A 509 0.48 -27.50 -12.16
CA GLU A 509 1.04 -28.05 -10.93
C GLU A 509 0.56 -27.29 -9.70
N ALA A 510 0.56 -25.95 -9.76
CA ALA A 510 0.07 -25.12 -8.67
C ALA A 510 -1.40 -25.42 -8.34
N LYS A 511 -2.28 -25.42 -9.35
CA LYS A 511 -3.71 -25.71 -9.18
C LYS A 511 -3.94 -27.14 -8.67
N GLU A 512 -3.21 -28.13 -9.20
CA GLU A 512 -3.37 -29.52 -8.80
C GLU A 512 -2.99 -29.75 -7.34
N ILE A 513 -1.89 -29.14 -6.88
CA ILE A 513 -1.48 -29.20 -5.47
C ILE A 513 -2.56 -28.58 -4.57
N ILE A 514 -3.11 -27.42 -4.95
CA ILE A 514 -4.17 -26.77 -4.16
C ILE A 514 -5.41 -27.68 -4.08
N ARG A 515 -5.84 -28.30 -5.19
CA ARG A 515 -7.01 -29.19 -5.20
C ARG A 515 -6.80 -30.45 -4.35
N THR A 516 -5.66 -31.12 -4.55
CA THR A 516 -5.40 -32.44 -3.96
C THR A 516 -4.91 -32.38 -2.52
N SER A 517 -4.23 -31.31 -2.12
CA SER A 517 -3.61 -31.21 -0.80
C SER A 517 -4.32 -30.26 0.17
N ILE A 518 -5.14 -29.33 -0.32
CA ILE A 518 -5.83 -28.33 0.51
C ILE A 518 -7.35 -28.51 0.43
N PHE A 519 -7.95 -28.34 -0.76
CA PHE A 519 -9.41 -28.42 -0.92
C PHE A 519 -9.99 -29.83 -0.72
N SER A 520 -9.15 -30.86 -0.72
CA SER A 520 -9.53 -32.23 -0.36
C SER A 520 -9.67 -32.46 1.15
N GLN A 521 -9.12 -31.56 1.97
CA GLN A 521 -9.07 -31.71 3.43
C GLN A 521 -10.30 -31.10 4.10
N ASP A 522 -10.71 -31.59 5.27
CA ASP A 522 -11.78 -30.93 6.02
C ASP A 522 -11.29 -29.56 6.55
N LYS A 523 -12.01 -28.49 6.17
CA LYS A 523 -11.73 -27.11 6.60
C LYS A 523 -11.65 -26.94 8.12
N SER A 524 -12.36 -27.77 8.90
CA SER A 524 -12.35 -27.71 10.36
C SER A 524 -10.97 -28.00 10.96
N GLN A 525 -10.10 -28.70 10.23
CA GLN A 525 -8.74 -29.07 10.67
C GLN A 525 -7.77 -27.89 10.79
N PHE A 526 -8.12 -26.75 10.19
CA PHE A 526 -7.30 -25.53 10.14
C PHE A 526 -7.77 -24.44 11.11
N THR A 527 -8.86 -24.68 11.85
CA THR A 527 -9.41 -23.74 12.83
C THR A 527 -9.12 -24.20 14.25
N GLY A 528 -8.86 -23.27 15.17
CA GLY A 528 -8.71 -23.56 16.59
C GLY A 528 -7.42 -23.03 17.22
N HIS A 529 -7.15 -23.46 18.45
CA HIS A 529 -6.02 -22.97 19.23
C HIS A 529 -4.68 -23.32 18.56
N LEU A 530 -3.84 -22.29 18.34
CA LEU A 530 -2.52 -22.37 17.70
C LEU A 530 -2.53 -22.82 16.22
N LYS A 531 -3.70 -22.86 15.59
CA LYS A 531 -3.87 -23.23 14.19
C LYS A 531 -3.60 -22.07 13.24
N ASP A 532 -3.22 -22.40 12.01
CA ASP A 532 -2.97 -21.52 10.88
C ASP A 532 -4.27 -21.39 10.05
N ASP A 533 -5.19 -20.54 10.53
CA ASP A 533 -6.54 -20.38 9.97
C ASP A 533 -6.60 -19.66 8.61
N TRP A 534 -5.48 -19.11 8.17
CA TRP A 534 -5.34 -18.38 6.92
C TRP A 534 -5.22 -19.28 5.67
N ILE A 535 -4.95 -20.58 5.82
CA ILE A 535 -4.59 -21.49 4.71
C ILE A 535 -5.69 -21.56 3.64
N TYR A 536 -6.94 -21.81 4.04
CA TYR A 536 -8.07 -21.97 3.12
C TYR A 536 -8.43 -20.72 2.32
N PRO A 537 -8.65 -19.54 2.95
CA PRO A 537 -8.94 -18.32 2.20
C PRO A 537 -7.79 -17.91 1.28
N VAL A 538 -6.54 -18.14 1.70
CA VAL A 538 -5.36 -17.89 0.88
C VAL A 538 -5.27 -18.89 -0.29
N ALA A 539 -5.60 -20.16 -0.10
CA ALA A 539 -5.63 -21.15 -1.17
C ALA A 539 -6.69 -20.80 -2.25
N HIS A 540 -7.83 -20.23 -1.86
CA HIS A 540 -8.79 -19.67 -2.81
C HIS A 540 -8.19 -18.51 -3.61
N PHE A 541 -7.50 -17.58 -2.95
CA PHE A 541 -6.81 -16.48 -3.63
C PHE A 541 -5.72 -16.99 -4.60
N GLU A 542 -4.90 -17.95 -4.19
CA GLU A 542 -3.85 -18.53 -5.04
C GLU A 542 -4.41 -19.29 -6.25
N MET A 543 -5.54 -20.00 -6.09
CA MET A 543 -6.27 -20.61 -7.22
C MET A 543 -6.76 -19.53 -8.21
N ALA A 544 -7.37 -18.46 -7.70
CA ALA A 544 -7.81 -17.33 -8.53
C ALA A 544 -6.63 -16.70 -9.29
N ALA A 545 -5.49 -16.51 -8.63
CA ALA A 545 -4.30 -15.93 -9.26
C ALA A 545 -3.76 -16.82 -10.40
N ASN A 546 -3.78 -18.15 -10.25
CA ASN A 546 -3.44 -19.06 -11.35
C ASN A 546 -4.42 -18.93 -12.52
N LEU A 547 -5.73 -19.00 -12.26
CA LEU A 547 -6.77 -18.87 -13.29
C LEU A 547 -6.67 -17.55 -14.06
N TRP A 548 -6.40 -16.45 -13.35
CA TRP A 548 -6.22 -15.12 -13.96
C TRP A 548 -5.01 -15.06 -14.91
N MET A 549 -3.91 -15.70 -14.52
CA MET A 549 -2.65 -15.70 -15.27
C MET A 549 -2.66 -16.66 -16.47
N GLU A 550 -3.55 -17.65 -16.47
CA GLU A 550 -3.75 -18.60 -17.58
C GLU A 550 -4.71 -18.12 -18.66
N ARG A 551 -5.30 -16.93 -18.51
CA ARG A 551 -6.17 -16.36 -19.54
C ARG A 551 -5.41 -16.24 -20.87
N PRO A 552 -6.03 -16.55 -22.01
CA PRO A 552 -5.42 -16.40 -23.33
C PRO A 552 -4.78 -15.02 -23.55
N THR A 553 -5.52 -13.96 -23.21
CA THR A 553 -5.09 -12.55 -23.33
C THR A 553 -4.19 -12.06 -22.19
N TYR A 554 -3.92 -12.87 -21.16
CA TYR A 554 -3.07 -12.45 -20.05
C TYR A 554 -1.69 -12.06 -20.57
N SER A 555 -1.34 -10.80 -20.33
CA SER A 555 -0.04 -10.24 -20.58
C SER A 555 0.74 -10.18 -19.28
N ALA A 556 1.93 -10.77 -19.26
CA ALA A 556 2.83 -10.67 -18.12
C ALA A 556 3.42 -9.25 -18.09
N ILE A 557 2.76 -8.35 -17.38
CA ILE A 557 3.16 -6.94 -17.28
C ILE A 557 4.55 -6.80 -16.61
N HIS A 558 5.01 -7.80 -15.84
CA HIS A 558 6.26 -7.72 -15.07
C HIS A 558 7.07 -9.01 -15.08
N GLY A 559 8.31 -8.94 -15.59
CA GLY A 559 9.39 -9.89 -15.30
C GLY A 559 9.09 -11.37 -15.56
N GLY A 560 8.08 -11.72 -16.36
CA GLY A 560 7.97 -13.10 -16.85
C GLY A 560 9.23 -13.44 -17.65
N PRO A 561 9.65 -14.72 -17.72
CA PRO A 561 10.55 -15.11 -18.78
C PRO A 561 9.99 -14.54 -20.09
N GLU A 562 10.84 -13.91 -20.92
CA GLU A 562 10.45 -13.56 -22.29
C GLU A 562 9.76 -14.79 -22.85
N SER A 563 8.45 -14.71 -23.09
CA SER A 563 7.79 -15.79 -23.81
C SER A 563 8.37 -15.74 -25.20
N SER A 564 9.40 -16.54 -25.44
CA SER A 564 9.99 -16.80 -26.74
C SER A 564 9.05 -17.61 -27.63
N SER A 565 7.84 -17.93 -27.16
CA SER A 565 6.72 -18.18 -28.03
C SER A 565 6.06 -16.85 -28.40
N GLU A 566 6.12 -16.51 -29.68
CA GLU A 566 5.02 -15.82 -30.34
C GLU A 566 3.73 -16.53 -29.91
N LYS A 567 3.03 -16.01 -28.90
CA LYS A 567 1.67 -16.45 -28.63
C LYS A 567 0.92 -16.11 -29.93
N PRO A 568 0.35 -17.09 -30.65
CA PRO A 568 -0.52 -16.79 -31.79
C PRO A 568 -1.57 -15.81 -31.31
N ALA A 569 -1.94 -14.80 -32.12
CA ALA A 569 -2.83 -13.69 -31.77
C ALA A 569 -3.99 -14.17 -30.86
N ALA A 570 -3.78 -14.08 -29.55
CA ALA A 570 -4.63 -14.71 -28.56
C ALA A 570 -5.90 -13.86 -28.44
N GLY A 571 -7.06 -14.49 -28.60
CA GLY A 571 -8.36 -13.82 -28.69
C GLY A 571 -8.95 -13.74 -30.11
N SER A 572 -8.39 -14.45 -31.09
CA SER A 572 -8.93 -14.48 -32.46
C SER A 572 -9.90 -15.63 -32.74
N THR A 573 -10.02 -16.63 -31.85
CA THR A 573 -10.97 -17.75 -31.99
C THR A 573 -12.08 -17.68 -30.95
N GLU A 574 -13.29 -18.10 -31.33
CA GLU A 574 -14.45 -18.19 -30.44
C GLU A 574 -14.17 -19.08 -29.21
N ASN A 575 -13.36 -20.13 -29.39
CA ASN A 575 -12.96 -21.03 -28.31
C ASN A 575 -12.09 -20.32 -27.26
N ASP A 576 -11.18 -19.44 -27.67
CA ASP A 576 -10.31 -18.69 -26.75
C ASP A 576 -11.12 -17.70 -25.92
N ILE A 577 -12.09 -17.01 -26.54
CA ILE A 577 -12.98 -16.07 -25.84
C ILE A 577 -13.83 -16.80 -24.80
N GLN A 578 -14.36 -17.99 -25.15
CA GLN A 578 -15.14 -18.81 -24.21
C GLN A 578 -14.28 -19.36 -23.07
N LEU A 579 -13.04 -19.79 -23.36
CA LEU A 579 -12.08 -20.24 -22.36
C LEU A 579 -11.73 -19.10 -21.39
N GLU A 580 -11.46 -17.91 -21.91
CA GLU A 580 -11.13 -16.74 -21.11
C GLU A 580 -12.27 -16.34 -20.18
N ARG A 581 -13.50 -16.23 -20.72
CA ARG A 581 -14.71 -15.97 -19.91
C ARG A 581 -14.88 -16.98 -18.78
N ARG A 582 -14.62 -18.26 -19.06
CA ARG A 582 -14.69 -19.32 -18.04
C ARG A 582 -13.63 -19.13 -16.95
N GLN A 583 -12.37 -18.89 -17.34
CA GLN A 583 -11.29 -18.68 -16.37
C GLN A 583 -11.50 -17.43 -15.52
N VAL A 584 -11.99 -16.33 -16.09
CA VAL A 584 -12.35 -15.12 -15.33
C VAL A 584 -13.50 -15.41 -14.36
N HIS A 585 -14.52 -16.14 -14.81
CA HIS A 585 -15.64 -16.50 -13.96
C HIS A 585 -15.21 -17.38 -12.78
N GLU A 586 -14.42 -18.44 -13.02
CA GLU A 586 -13.88 -19.29 -11.96
C GLU A 586 -12.93 -18.50 -11.03
N CYS A 587 -12.11 -17.60 -11.58
CA CYS A 587 -11.28 -16.69 -10.80
C CYS A 587 -12.15 -15.88 -9.83
N LYS A 588 -13.23 -15.26 -10.32
CA LYS A 588 -14.18 -14.48 -9.52
C LYS A 588 -14.82 -15.33 -8.41
N GLU A 589 -15.26 -16.54 -8.71
CA GLU A 589 -15.85 -17.44 -7.70
C GLU A 589 -14.87 -17.73 -6.55
N HIS A 590 -13.60 -17.97 -6.88
CA HIS A 590 -12.55 -18.18 -5.89
C HIS A 590 -12.27 -16.92 -5.07
N LEU A 591 -12.20 -15.74 -5.70
CA LEU A 591 -12.04 -14.47 -5.00
C LEU A 591 -13.22 -14.17 -4.07
N GLU A 592 -14.46 -14.45 -4.49
CA GLU A 592 -15.64 -14.26 -3.65
C GLU A 592 -15.64 -15.18 -2.43
N LYS A 593 -15.17 -16.43 -2.58
CA LYS A 593 -14.99 -17.35 -1.44
C LYS A 593 -13.97 -16.80 -0.45
N ALA A 594 -12.84 -16.26 -0.92
CA ALA A 594 -11.84 -15.62 -0.07
C ALA A 594 -12.38 -14.33 0.59
N ALA A 595 -13.11 -13.49 -0.15
CA ALA A 595 -13.66 -12.22 0.34
C ALA A 595 -14.75 -12.39 1.41
N LYS A 596 -15.56 -13.46 1.30
CA LYS A 596 -16.66 -13.77 2.22
C LYS A 596 -16.21 -14.68 3.37
N TRP A 597 -14.92 -14.99 3.48
CA TRP A 597 -14.40 -15.82 4.56
C TRP A 597 -14.54 -15.12 5.92
N GLU A 598 -14.63 -15.90 6.99
CA GLU A 598 -14.60 -15.36 8.34
C GLU A 598 -13.23 -14.71 8.66
N SER A 599 -13.12 -13.93 9.73
CA SER A 599 -11.83 -13.31 10.07
C SER A 599 -10.76 -14.37 10.39
N TYR A 600 -9.55 -14.17 9.89
CA TYR A 600 -8.40 -15.04 10.07
C TYR A 600 -7.12 -14.22 10.28
N GLU A 601 -6.05 -14.88 10.69
CA GLU A 601 -4.77 -14.23 10.92
C GLU A 601 -4.21 -13.61 9.62
N LEU A 602 -3.85 -12.32 9.67
CA LEU A 602 -3.43 -11.53 8.49
C LEU A 602 -4.52 -11.28 7.44
N ASP A 603 -5.81 -11.42 7.79
CA ASP A 603 -6.96 -11.13 6.92
C ASP A 603 -6.89 -9.74 6.26
N ALA A 604 -6.46 -8.70 6.97
CA ALA A 604 -6.33 -7.35 6.43
C ALA A 604 -5.33 -7.28 5.27
N ARG A 605 -4.24 -8.06 5.32
CA ARG A 605 -3.24 -8.09 4.25
C ARG A 605 -3.77 -8.85 3.03
N VAL A 606 -4.33 -10.04 3.24
CA VAL A 606 -4.84 -10.86 2.13
C VAL A 606 -6.10 -10.23 1.53
N GLY A 607 -6.98 -9.68 2.36
CA GLY A 607 -8.21 -9.00 1.96
C GLY A 607 -7.96 -7.77 1.08
N LEU A 608 -6.86 -7.04 1.28
CA LEU A 608 -6.45 -5.97 0.35
C LEU A 608 -6.14 -6.52 -1.04
N LYS A 609 -5.42 -7.65 -1.13
CA LYS A 609 -5.11 -8.32 -2.41
C LYS A 609 -6.39 -8.85 -3.07
N VAL A 610 -7.29 -9.45 -2.30
CA VAL A 610 -8.59 -9.95 -2.79
C VAL A 610 -9.46 -8.80 -3.32
N THR A 611 -9.49 -7.66 -2.61
CA THR A 611 -10.25 -6.48 -3.06
C THR A 611 -9.71 -5.94 -4.38
N ALA A 612 -8.40 -5.75 -4.49
CA ALA A 612 -7.76 -5.30 -5.73
C ALA A 612 -7.98 -6.29 -6.88
N ALA A 613 -7.96 -7.60 -6.59
CA ALA A 613 -8.23 -8.64 -7.58
C ALA A 613 -9.68 -8.61 -8.09
N LEU A 614 -10.67 -8.39 -7.20
CA LEU A 614 -12.07 -8.25 -7.60
C LEU A 614 -12.28 -7.01 -8.47
N GLU A 615 -11.66 -5.89 -8.15
CA GLU A 615 -11.69 -4.68 -9.00
C GLU A 615 -11.10 -4.95 -10.39
N ALA A 616 -10.01 -5.73 -10.47
CA ALA A 616 -9.43 -6.12 -11.76
C ALA A 616 -10.38 -7.00 -12.59
N VAL A 617 -11.07 -7.95 -11.95
CA VAL A 617 -12.10 -8.78 -12.57
C VAL A 617 -13.27 -7.91 -13.07
N GLU A 618 -13.78 -6.99 -12.24
CA GLU A 618 -14.88 -6.08 -12.62
C GLU A 618 -14.51 -5.19 -13.81
N LYS A 619 -13.27 -4.70 -13.85
CA LYS A 619 -12.76 -3.92 -14.99
C LYS A 619 -12.67 -4.77 -16.26
N TRP A 620 -12.21 -6.01 -16.16
CA TRP A 620 -12.22 -6.93 -17.29
C TRP A 620 -13.64 -7.25 -17.76
N GLU A 621 -14.57 -7.54 -16.84
CA GLU A 621 -15.98 -7.80 -17.15
C GLU A 621 -16.62 -6.61 -17.86
N SER A 622 -16.32 -5.39 -17.42
CA SER A 622 -16.83 -4.15 -18.04
C SER A 622 -16.28 -3.94 -19.45
N ALA A 623 -15.00 -4.26 -19.69
CA ALA A 623 -14.37 -4.16 -21.01
C ALA A 623 -14.85 -5.25 -21.99
N HIS A 624 -15.27 -6.41 -21.48
CA HIS A 624 -15.73 -7.56 -22.27
C HIS A 624 -17.25 -7.77 -22.22
N ALA A 625 -17.97 -6.84 -21.59
CA ALA A 625 -19.42 -6.77 -21.65
C ALA A 625 -19.81 -6.55 -23.11
N THR A 626 -20.25 -7.63 -23.76
CA THR A 626 -20.90 -7.56 -25.06
C THR A 626 -22.03 -6.55 -24.95
N THR A 627 -22.00 -5.52 -25.80
CA THR A 627 -23.14 -4.65 -26.06
C THR A 627 -24.27 -5.54 -26.53
N SER A 628 -25.03 -6.05 -25.57
CA SER A 628 -26.24 -6.81 -25.80
C SER A 628 -27.25 -5.72 -26.14
N GLY A 629 -27.61 -5.67 -27.43
CA GLY A 629 -28.31 -4.56 -28.07
C GLY A 629 -29.61 -4.12 -27.41
#